data_AF-A0A2N2GS16-F1
#
_entry.id   AF-A0A2N2GS16-F1
#
_cell.length_a   1.000
_cell.length_b   1.000
_cell.length_c   1.000
_cell.angle_alpha   90.00
_cell.angle_beta   90.00
_cell.angle_gamma   90.00
#
_symmetry.space_group_name_H-M   'P 1'
#
loop_
_entity.id
_entity.type
_entity.pdbx_description
1 polymer ?
#
loop_
_entity_poly.entity_id
_entity_poly.type
_entity_poly.pdbx_seq_one_letter_code
_entity_poly.pdbx_strand_id
1 'polypeptide(L)'
;MKTFVIGKGKSKTKFLAENRFGNVLIDPELPENFGCTDNQKRSAEQLSKWWGRPYLQLEIEDLEQWPDGVFYRVYCLDGGAWDRPTLWGRFESLHEALHCAEAGPAGRKS
;
A
#
# COMPACT_ATOMS: atom_id res chain seq x y z
N MET A 1 10.08 -17.35 -23.86
CA MET A 1 10.82 -17.14 -22.61
C MET A 1 11.55 -15.81 -22.73
N LYS A 2 11.10 -14.76 -22.05
CA LYS A 2 11.76 -13.45 -22.10
C LYS A 2 12.50 -13.23 -20.78
N THR A 3 13.81 -13.36 -20.86
CA THR A 3 14.78 -12.98 -19.83
C THR A 3 14.83 -11.47 -19.74
N PHE A 4 14.69 -10.89 -18.54
CA PHE A 4 14.89 -9.45 -18.32
C PHE A 4 16.23 -9.21 -17.62
N VAL A 5 17.02 -8.33 -18.24
CA VAL A 5 18.29 -7.81 -17.73
C VAL A 5 17.98 -6.64 -16.78
N ILE A 6 18.41 -6.75 -15.52
CA ILE A 6 18.29 -5.68 -14.52
C ILE A 6 19.47 -4.70 -14.68
N GLY A 7 19.22 -3.62 -15.41
CA GLY A 7 20.14 -2.49 -15.52
C GLY A 7 20.00 -1.55 -14.31
N LYS A 8 21.14 -1.32 -13.63
CA LYS A 8 21.32 -0.31 -12.58
C LYS A 8 20.81 1.07 -12.99
N GLY A 9 19.92 1.64 -12.18
CA GLY A 9 19.56 3.06 -12.26
C GLY A 9 18.74 3.43 -11.03
N LYS A 10 19.18 4.45 -10.28
CA LYS A 10 18.40 5.11 -9.23
C LYS A 10 17.17 5.76 -9.88
N SER A 11 16.12 4.99 -10.14
CA SER A 11 14.85 5.53 -10.61
C SER A 11 14.00 5.78 -9.38
N LYS A 12 13.77 7.05 -9.05
CA LYS A 12 12.58 7.46 -8.32
C LYS A 12 11.39 7.07 -9.19
N THR A 13 10.94 5.82 -9.11
CA THR A 13 9.72 5.40 -9.80
C THR A 13 8.58 6.14 -9.14
N LYS A 14 8.15 7.23 -9.76
CA LYS A 14 6.82 7.79 -9.57
C LYS A 14 5.84 6.72 -10.04
N PHE A 15 5.25 5.98 -9.11
CA PHE A 15 4.15 5.09 -9.42
C PHE A 15 2.88 5.95 -9.50
N LEU A 16 2.47 6.28 -10.72
CA LEU A 16 1.15 6.82 -10.99
C LEU A 16 0.12 5.79 -10.50
N ALA A 17 -0.97 6.24 -9.87
CA ALA A 17 -2.04 5.44 -9.27
C ALA A 17 -2.81 4.48 -10.23
N GLU A 18 -2.24 4.18 -11.39
CA GLU A 18 -2.80 3.37 -12.47
C GLU A 18 -2.50 1.87 -12.33
N ASN A 19 -1.56 1.46 -11.47
CA ASN A 19 -1.38 0.05 -11.10
C ASN A 19 -2.45 -0.37 -10.09
N ARG A 20 -3.68 -0.58 -10.55
CA ARG A 20 -4.77 -1.16 -9.75
C ARG A 20 -4.90 -2.66 -10.02
N PHE A 21 -5.03 -3.44 -8.96
CA PHE A 21 -5.48 -4.82 -9.05
C PHE A 21 -6.87 -4.90 -8.39
N GLY A 22 -7.92 -5.04 -9.20
CA GLY A 22 -9.29 -4.95 -8.70
C GLY A 22 -9.60 -3.58 -8.05
N ASN A 23 -9.90 -3.59 -6.75
CA ASN A 23 -10.14 -2.39 -5.92
C ASN A 23 -8.89 -1.94 -5.12
N VAL A 24 -7.76 -2.60 -5.33
CA VAL A 24 -6.53 -2.37 -4.56
C VAL A 24 -5.59 -1.46 -5.34
N LEU A 25 -5.13 -0.37 -4.70
CA LEU A 25 -4.14 0.54 -5.27
C LEU A 25 -2.72 0.06 -4.94
N ILE A 26 -1.83 -0.05 -5.91
CA ILE A 26 -0.43 -0.45 -5.68
C ILE A 26 0.45 0.78 -5.70
N ASP A 27 1.11 1.03 -4.57
CA ASP A 27 2.01 2.16 -4.32
C ASP A 27 1.48 3.53 -4.81
N PRO A 28 0.27 3.94 -4.38
CA PRO A 28 -0.32 5.17 -4.88
C PRO A 28 0.37 6.40 -4.29
N GLU A 29 0.46 7.48 -5.07
CA GLU A 29 0.84 8.79 -4.52
C GLU A 29 -0.17 9.25 -3.46
N LEU A 30 0.28 9.26 -2.21
CA LEU A 30 -0.54 9.67 -1.08
C LEU A 30 -0.58 11.20 -0.96
N PRO A 31 -1.71 11.80 -0.53
CA PRO A 31 -1.75 13.20 -0.16
C PRO A 31 -0.72 13.55 0.92
N GLU A 32 -0.31 14.81 0.96
CA GLU A 32 0.54 15.31 2.04
C GLU A 32 -0.12 15.05 3.41
N ASN A 33 0.67 14.60 4.39
CA ASN A 33 0.22 14.28 5.75
C ASN A 33 -0.86 13.17 5.84
N PHE A 34 -1.09 12.38 4.79
CA PHE A 34 -2.17 11.37 4.76
C PHE A 34 -2.07 10.34 5.91
N GLY A 35 -0.85 9.99 6.32
CA GLY A 35 -0.56 9.04 7.40
C GLY A 35 -0.69 9.59 8.83
N CYS A 36 -1.03 10.87 9.01
CA CYS A 36 -1.19 11.50 10.33
C CYS A 36 -2.33 12.53 10.39
N THR A 37 -3.17 12.58 9.36
CA THR A 37 -4.35 13.46 9.33
C THR A 37 -5.49 12.83 10.13
N ASP A 38 -6.14 13.59 11.00
CA ASP A 38 -7.37 13.15 11.69
C ASP A 38 -8.50 12.84 10.68
N ASN A 39 -9.21 11.72 10.86
CA ASN A 39 -10.36 11.34 10.02
C ASN A 39 -11.41 12.44 9.90
N GLN A 40 -11.63 13.21 10.97
CA GLN A 40 -12.61 14.30 10.99
C GLN A 40 -12.13 15.54 10.23
N LYS A 41 -10.83 15.67 9.97
CA LYS A 41 -10.22 16.80 9.26
C LYS A 41 -10.00 16.50 7.76
N ARG A 42 -10.20 15.27 7.32
CA ARG A 42 -10.09 14.88 5.91
C ARG A 42 -11.21 15.52 5.08
N SER A 43 -10.89 15.93 3.85
CA SER A 43 -11.93 16.45 2.94
C SER A 43 -12.89 15.35 2.50
N ALA A 44 -14.11 15.73 2.11
CA ALA A 44 -15.09 14.78 1.57
C ALA A 44 -14.57 14.03 0.34
N GLU A 45 -13.79 14.69 -0.51
CA GLU A 45 -13.14 14.08 -1.68
C GLU A 45 -12.11 13.03 -1.28
N GLN A 46 -11.30 13.30 -0.25
CA GLN A 46 -10.36 12.32 0.28
C GLN A 46 -11.08 11.13 0.88
N LEU A 47 -12.13 11.35 1.68
CA LEU A 47 -12.92 10.26 2.24
C LEU A 47 -13.57 9.42 1.13
N SER A 48 -14.19 10.05 0.13
CA SER A 48 -14.78 9.31 -1.00
C SER A 48 -13.76 8.49 -1.79
N LYS A 49 -12.53 8.99 -1.91
CA LYS A 49 -11.46 8.33 -2.68
C LYS A 49 -10.77 7.21 -1.91
N TRP A 50 -10.59 7.35 -0.60
CA TRP A 50 -9.72 6.48 0.19
C TRP A 50 -10.44 5.64 1.24
N TRP A 51 -11.63 6.05 1.67
CA TRP A 51 -12.33 5.35 2.75
C TRP A 51 -12.73 3.94 2.35
N GLY A 52 -12.36 2.96 3.18
CA GLY A 52 -12.60 1.53 2.93
C GLY A 52 -11.86 0.98 1.70
N ARG A 53 -10.93 1.73 1.11
CA ARG A 53 -10.13 1.28 -0.04
C ARG A 53 -8.74 0.88 0.41
N PRO A 54 -8.37 -0.40 0.28
CA PRO A 54 -7.05 -0.87 0.62
C PRO A 54 -6.04 -0.44 -0.44
N TYR A 55 -4.83 -0.15 0.00
CA TYR A 55 -3.69 0.16 -0.86
C TYR A 55 -2.42 -0.50 -0.33
N LEU A 56 -1.51 -0.83 -1.24
CA LEU A 56 -0.20 -1.36 -0.93
C LEU A 56 0.82 -0.24 -0.93
N GLN A 57 1.82 -0.33 -0.04
CA GLN A 57 3.07 0.41 -0.15
C GLN A 57 4.21 -0.58 -0.27
N LEU A 58 5.10 -0.31 -1.23
CA LEU A 58 6.34 -1.06 -1.41
C LEU A 58 7.38 -0.54 -0.42
N GLU A 59 7.95 -1.44 0.37
CA GLU A 59 9.07 -1.15 1.25
C GLU A 59 10.26 -1.96 0.76
N ILE A 60 11.32 -1.27 0.34
CA ILE A 60 12.59 -1.90 -0.01
C ILE A 60 13.55 -1.59 1.14
N GLU A 61 13.87 -2.59 1.94
CA GLU A 61 14.94 -2.52 2.92
C GLU A 61 16.30 -2.63 2.23
N ASP A 62 17.35 -2.18 2.93
CA ASP A 62 18.70 -2.16 2.39
C ASP A 62 19.12 -3.56 1.91
N LEU A 63 19.30 -3.69 0.59
CA LEU A 63 19.63 -4.94 -0.09
C LEU A 63 21.00 -5.49 0.33
N GLU A 64 21.85 -4.68 0.97
CA GLU A 64 23.10 -5.16 1.57
C GLU A 64 22.87 -6.01 2.82
N GLN A 65 21.78 -5.76 3.53
CA GLN A 65 21.45 -6.42 4.79
C GLN A 65 20.39 -7.51 4.61
N TRP A 66 19.52 -7.36 3.60
CA TRP A 66 18.44 -8.31 3.28
C TRP A 66 18.35 -8.56 1.76
N PRO A 67 18.87 -9.70 1.27
CA PRO A 67 18.96 -9.97 -0.17
C PRO A 67 17.60 -10.07 -0.87
N ASP A 68 16.55 -10.47 -0.14
CA ASP A 68 15.17 -10.52 -0.63
C ASP A 68 14.34 -9.26 -0.26
N GLY A 69 14.97 -8.23 0.32
CA GLY A 69 14.41 -7.12 1.14
C GLY A 69 13.31 -6.24 0.55
N VAL A 70 12.33 -6.84 -0.13
CA VAL A 70 11.14 -6.23 -0.70
C VAL A 70 9.95 -6.74 0.09
N PHE A 71 9.26 -5.82 0.74
CA PHE A 71 8.06 -6.09 1.51
C PHE A 71 6.90 -5.24 0.99
N TYR A 72 5.69 -5.78 1.13
CA TYR A 72 4.45 -5.13 0.76
C TYR A 72 3.64 -4.90 2.02
N ARG A 73 3.35 -3.63 2.31
CA ARG A 73 2.46 -3.26 3.41
C ARG A 73 1.08 -2.97 2.88
N VAL A 74 0.06 -3.58 3.46
CA VAL A 74 -1.34 -3.32 3.11
C VAL A 74 -1.93 -2.37 4.13
N TYR A 75 -2.47 -1.25 3.67
CA TYR A 75 -3.12 -0.24 4.50
C TYR A 75 -4.55 -0.01 4.03
N CYS A 76 -5.42 0.42 4.94
CA CYS A 76 -6.76 0.89 4.58
C CYS A 76 -7.20 2.03 5.49
N LEU A 77 -7.80 3.07 4.91
CA LEU A 77 -8.42 4.15 5.67
C LEU A 77 -9.84 3.72 6.05
N ASP A 78 -10.00 3.11 7.21
CA ASP A 78 -11.24 2.40 7.60
C ASP A 78 -11.73 2.73 9.01
N GLY A 79 -11.12 3.72 9.66
CA GLY A 79 -11.44 4.11 11.03
C GLY A 79 -10.87 3.22 12.12
N GLY A 80 -10.04 2.21 11.78
CA GLY A 80 -9.32 1.41 12.79
C GLY A 80 -8.28 2.22 13.58
N ALA A 81 -7.82 3.34 13.04
CA ALA A 81 -7.09 4.37 13.77
C ALA A 81 -7.73 5.75 13.54
N TRP A 82 -7.52 6.65 14.51
CA TRP A 82 -8.15 7.99 14.52
C TRP A 82 -7.48 8.96 13.53
N ASP A 83 -6.17 8.82 13.30
CA ASP A 83 -5.32 9.76 12.54
C ASP A 83 -4.62 9.15 11.32
N ARG A 84 -4.77 7.86 11.07
CA ARG A 84 -4.00 7.19 10.01
C ARG A 84 -4.74 6.01 9.40
N PRO A 85 -4.33 5.60 8.20
CA PRO A 85 -4.70 4.31 7.65
C PRO A 85 -4.27 3.17 8.58
N THR A 86 -5.13 2.19 8.76
CA THR A 86 -4.85 0.99 9.54
C THR A 86 -3.92 0.08 8.74
N LEU A 87 -2.81 -0.35 9.34
CA LEU A 87 -1.97 -1.41 8.77
C LEU A 87 -2.70 -2.74 8.91
N TRP A 88 -3.00 -3.39 7.79
CA TRP A 88 -3.61 -4.72 7.74
C TRP A 88 -2.56 -5.83 7.82
N GLY A 89 -1.36 -5.59 7.30
CA GLY A 89 -0.25 -6.55 7.38
C GLY A 89 0.98 -6.15 6.56
N ARG A 90 2.07 -6.89 6.76
CA ARG A 90 3.33 -6.82 5.99
C ARG A 90 3.59 -8.20 5.41
N PHE A 91 3.88 -8.26 4.11
CA PHE A 91 4.01 -9.50 3.35
C PHE A 91 5.28 -9.47 2.51
N GLU A 92 5.88 -10.64 2.27
CA GLU A 92 7.04 -10.80 1.38
C GLU A 92 6.61 -11.09 -0.07
N SER A 93 5.33 -11.39 -0.29
CA SER A 93 4.75 -11.70 -1.59
C SER A 93 3.66 -10.70 -1.97
N LEU A 94 3.73 -10.20 -3.21
CA LEU A 94 2.66 -9.37 -3.79
C LEU A 94 1.31 -10.11 -3.78
N HIS A 95 1.33 -11.43 -4.03
CA HIS A 95 0.10 -12.23 -4.07
C HIS A 95 -0.59 -12.27 -2.70
N GLU A 96 0.17 -12.48 -1.63
CA GLU A 96 -0.38 -12.49 -0.25
C GLU A 96 -0.90 -11.11 0.16
N ALA A 97 -0.17 -10.04 -0.21
CA ALA A 97 -0.60 -8.68 0.05
C ALA A 97 -1.91 -8.35 -0.69
N LEU A 98 -2.03 -8.74 -1.97
CA LEU A 98 -3.27 -8.58 -2.73
C LEU A 98 -4.42 -9.40 -2.13
N HIS A 99 -4.15 -10.64 -1.73
CA HIS A 99 -5.14 -11.48 -1.07
C HIS A 99 -5.65 -10.85 0.23
N CYS A 100 -4.76 -10.30 1.06
CA CYS A 100 -5.14 -9.56 2.27
C CYS A 100 -5.94 -8.30 1.95
N ALA A 101 -5.56 -7.56 0.90
CA ALA A 101 -6.29 -6.37 0.48
C ALA A 101 -7.71 -6.71 -0.01
N GLU A 102 -7.91 -7.84 -0.69
CA GLU A 102 -9.24 -8.28 -1.13
C GLU A 102 -10.08 -8.89 0.01
N ALA A 103 -9.46 -9.67 0.89
CA ALA A 103 -10.15 -10.39 1.97
C ALA A 103 -10.38 -9.54 3.23
N GLY A 104 -9.62 -8.47 3.43
CA GLY A 104 -9.58 -7.71 4.68
C GLY A 104 -8.48 -8.17 5.64
N PRO A 105 -8.25 -7.43 6.75
CA PRO A 105 -7.26 -7.80 7.75
C PRO A 105 -7.73 -9.04 8.52
N ALA A 106 -6.79 -9.92 8.86
CA ALA A 106 -7.06 -11.11 9.66
C ALA A 106 -7.71 -10.70 10.99
N GLY A 107 -8.99 -11.04 11.19
CA GLY A 107 -9.73 -10.76 12.43
C GLY A 107 -10.91 -9.81 12.29
N ARG A 108 -11.12 -9.14 11.16
CA ARG A 108 -12.40 -8.46 10.87
C ARG A 108 -13.34 -9.42 10.15
N LYS A 109 -13.98 -10.31 10.90
CA LYS A 109 -15.14 -11.05 10.37
C LYS A 109 -16.29 -10.06 10.19
N SER A 110 -16.87 -10.04 8.98
CA SER A 110 -18.13 -9.36 8.65
C SER A 110 -19.26 -9.74 9.59
#